data_AF-A0AAU9JZ31-F1
#
_entry.id   AF-A0AAU9JZ31-F1
#
_cell.length_a   1.000
_cell.length_b   1.000
_cell.length_c   1.000
_cell.angle_alpha   90.00
_cell.angle_beta   90.00
_cell.angle_gamma   90.00
#
_symmetry.space_group_name_H-M   'P 1'
#
loop_
_entity.id
_entity.type
_entity.pdbx_description
1 polymer ?
#
loop_
_entity_poly.entity_id
_entity_poly.type
_entity_poly.pdbx_seq_one_letter_code
_entity_poly.pdbx_strand_id
1 'polypeptide(L)'
;MDPSVIKIAMYIRQLNEIMDSKQYSKAKCKEVLDKIGPLLKNSQYQCIPKIIFNFDCANCHTKDLKKRIKLTCNHFICSPDCLKNLIEKITNGNIKEWRTSGCPVEGCAKEIPKEIIALGYGGPDELDKLLEPLLQCGICTMSKRASEFITLDCDHRYCEECFRGYFADLITQGKTSREHFVCPECSDEIDMQIITSRLSVEEREKLETYLLKNWQPSEEDKLNSIYFKCPTPNCTYSCLVPCNYEEVECLACAQKWCPRCQNPPHPQMTCEAYKERLNMNDDIKALMENENFTVCPWCQVLIEKNKGCKYMACTSEKCKGKRYFCFDCRTKLLERHQKHECPTPDILRNRCSVF
;
A
#
# COMPACT_ATOMS: atom_id res chain seq x y z
N MET A 1 5.70 31.35 71.42
CA MET A 1 6.75 30.53 70.74
C MET A 1 8.07 31.22 70.98
N ASP A 2 9.11 30.47 71.35
CA ASP A 2 10.46 31.00 71.56
C ASP A 2 10.96 31.72 70.28
N PRO A 3 11.36 33.00 70.34
CA PRO A 3 11.87 33.75 69.19
C PRO A 3 13.03 33.05 68.45
N SER A 4 13.80 32.22 69.16
CA SER A 4 14.91 31.44 68.62
C SER A 4 14.43 30.31 67.71
N VAL A 5 13.29 29.69 68.03
CA VAL A 5 12.68 28.62 67.23
C VAL A 5 12.15 29.15 65.90
N ILE A 6 11.55 30.35 65.91
CA ILE A 6 11.08 31.02 64.68
C ILE A 6 12.27 31.35 63.76
N LYS A 7 13.37 31.87 64.33
CA LYS A 7 14.61 32.17 63.57
C LYS A 7 15.26 30.92 63.00
N ILE A 8 15.32 29.82 63.76
CA ILE A 8 15.83 28.54 63.26
C ILE A 8 14.99 28.03 62.08
N ALA A 9 13.66 28.08 62.19
CA ALA A 9 12.76 27.66 61.11
C ALA A 9 12.95 28.51 59.83
N MET A 10 13.18 29.82 59.97
CA MET A 10 13.49 30.70 58.85
C MET A 10 14.83 30.33 58.18
N TYR A 11 15.88 30.08 58.95
CA TYR A 11 17.17 29.68 58.37
C TYR A 11 17.14 28.28 57.73
N ILE A 12 16.34 27.34 58.27
CA ILE A 12 16.12 26.03 57.63
C ILE A 12 15.40 26.20 56.29
N ARG A 13 14.40 27.09 56.19
CA ARG A 13 13.76 27.42 54.91
C ARG A 13 14.75 28.01 53.91
N GLN A 14 15.58 28.96 54.35
CA GLN A 14 16.62 29.55 53.52
C GLN A 14 17.64 28.50 53.04
N LEU A 15 18.00 27.53 53.89
CA LEU A 15 18.84 26.40 53.49
C LEU A 15 18.16 25.53 52.42
N ASN A 16 16.88 25.20 52.60
CA ASN A 16 16.13 24.44 51.60
C ASN A 16 16.05 25.18 50.27
N GLU A 17 15.82 26.49 50.27
CA GLU A 17 15.82 27.32 49.05
C GLU A 17 17.17 27.33 48.33
N ILE A 18 18.28 27.47 49.07
CA ILE A 18 19.63 27.40 48.49
C ILE A 18 19.91 25.99 47.96
N MET A 19 19.50 24.96 48.71
CA MET A 19 19.67 23.57 48.32
C MET A 19 18.84 23.21 47.10
N ASP A 20 17.62 23.73 46.92
CA ASP A 20 16.76 23.46 45.76
C ASP A 20 17.07 24.34 44.54
N SER A 21 17.85 25.41 44.71
CA SER A 21 18.28 26.29 43.61
C SER A 21 19.16 25.59 42.56
N LYS A 22 19.05 26.01 41.28
CA LYS A 22 19.91 25.53 40.16
C LYS A 22 21.38 25.95 40.30
N GLN A 23 21.72 26.86 41.21
CA GLN A 23 23.07 27.38 41.47
C GLN A 23 23.47 27.12 42.92
N TYR A 24 23.52 25.85 43.29
CA TYR A 24 23.97 25.43 44.62
C TYR A 24 25.36 26.00 44.95
N SER A 25 25.51 26.55 46.15
CA SER A 25 26.80 27.05 46.66
C SER A 25 27.04 26.54 48.08
N LYS A 26 28.08 25.71 48.23
CA LYS A 26 28.54 25.19 49.52
C LYS A 26 28.88 26.31 50.51
N ALA A 27 29.43 27.43 50.01
CA ALA A 27 29.77 28.59 50.83
C ALA A 27 28.53 29.25 51.41
N LYS A 28 27.47 29.42 50.60
CA LYS A 28 26.19 30.00 51.05
C LYS A 28 25.45 29.09 52.04
N CYS A 29 25.45 27.77 51.81
CA CYS A 29 24.88 26.84 52.80
C CYS A 29 25.64 26.89 54.12
N LYS A 30 26.98 26.92 54.08
CA LYS A 30 27.82 27.03 55.29
C LYS A 30 27.52 28.31 56.06
N GLU A 31 27.37 29.44 55.38
CA GLU A 31 27.05 30.73 56.00
C GLU A 31 25.70 30.70 56.76
N VAL A 32 24.68 30.04 56.21
CA VAL A 32 23.38 29.92 56.89
C VAL A 32 23.44 28.93 58.05
N LEU A 33 24.19 27.83 57.93
CA LEU A 33 24.42 26.87 59.02
C LEU A 33 25.17 27.50 60.20
N ASP A 34 26.16 28.34 59.92
CA ASP A 34 26.94 29.05 60.93
C ASP A 34 26.07 30.03 61.74
N LYS A 35 24.93 30.50 61.17
CA LYS A 35 23.91 31.31 61.87
C LYS A 35 22.96 30.46 62.74
N ILE A 36 22.75 29.19 62.39
CA ILE A 36 21.90 28.25 63.17
C ILE A 36 22.65 27.72 64.40
N GLY A 37 23.95 27.45 64.28
CA GLY A 37 24.76 26.85 65.35
C GLY A 37 24.68 27.56 66.72
N PRO A 38 24.84 28.90 66.78
CA PRO A 38 24.74 29.66 68.03
C PRO A 38 23.32 29.67 68.63
N LEU A 39 22.29 29.68 67.78
CA LEU A 39 20.88 29.69 68.21
C LEU A 39 20.46 28.38 68.86
N LEU A 40 21.03 27.26 68.39
CA LEU A 40 20.82 25.95 69.01
C LEU A 40 21.55 25.80 70.33
N LYS A 41 22.79 26.32 70.43
CA LYS A 41 23.56 26.32 71.70
C LYS A 41 22.91 27.13 72.81
N ASN A 42 22.23 28.22 72.48
CA ASN A 42 21.55 29.10 73.44
C ASN A 42 20.10 28.69 73.76
N SER A 43 19.60 27.63 73.10
CA SER A 43 18.30 27.06 73.39
C SER A 43 18.40 25.95 74.45
N GLN A 44 17.33 25.64 75.17
CA GLN A 44 17.30 24.55 76.18
C GLN A 44 17.60 23.16 75.58
N TYR A 45 17.67 23.05 74.26
CA TYR A 45 17.94 21.84 73.52
C TYR A 45 19.45 21.77 73.23
N GLN A 46 20.24 21.23 74.17
CA GLN A 46 21.68 20.95 73.98
C GLN A 46 21.91 19.87 72.90
N CYS A 47 21.46 20.10 71.68
CA CYS A 47 21.66 19.24 70.53
C CYS A 47 22.70 19.89 69.63
N ILE A 48 23.80 19.20 69.36
CA ILE A 48 24.72 19.56 68.26
C ILE A 48 24.17 18.86 67.02
N PRO A 49 23.52 19.54 66.06
CA PRO A 49 23.08 18.89 64.85
C PRO A 49 24.30 18.46 64.05
N LYS A 50 24.51 17.15 63.90
CA LYS A 50 25.34 16.63 62.82
C LYS A 50 24.50 16.64 61.56
N ILE A 51 24.60 17.73 60.79
CA ILE A 51 23.99 17.78 59.45
C ILE A 51 24.96 17.06 58.51
N ILE A 52 24.65 15.79 58.21
CA ILE A 52 25.38 15.00 57.23
C ILE A 52 24.88 15.38 55.85
N PHE A 53 25.69 16.17 55.16
CA PHE A 53 25.47 16.50 53.77
C PHE A 53 26.00 15.38 52.88
N ASN A 54 25.21 14.34 52.63
CA ASN A 54 25.55 13.36 51.59
C ASN A 54 25.21 13.96 50.21
N PHE A 55 26.13 14.79 49.71
CA PHE A 55 26.10 15.33 48.34
C PHE A 55 26.80 14.42 47.32
N ASP A 56 27.09 13.18 47.71
CA ASP A 56 27.77 12.23 46.85
C ASP A 56 26.73 11.49 46.01
N CYS A 57 27.04 11.25 44.73
CA CYS A 57 26.19 10.44 43.86
C CYS A 57 25.98 9.05 44.48
N ALA A 58 24.73 8.60 44.58
CA ALA A 58 24.38 7.32 45.15
C ALA A 58 24.95 6.12 44.37
N ASN A 59 25.27 6.29 43.08
CA ASN A 59 25.85 5.23 42.25
C ASN A 59 27.40 5.32 42.14
N CYS A 60 27.97 6.49 41.83
CA CYS A 60 29.41 6.62 41.55
C CYS A 60 30.20 7.41 42.61
N HIS A 61 29.54 7.86 43.69
CA HIS A 61 30.13 8.63 44.79
C HIS A 61 30.85 9.94 44.40
N THR A 62 30.65 10.42 43.16
CA THR A 62 31.20 11.72 42.74
C THR A 62 30.51 12.88 43.46
N LYS A 63 31.29 13.93 43.70
CA LYS A 63 30.85 15.20 44.29
C LYS A 63 30.46 16.25 43.26
N ASP A 64 30.74 16.01 41.98
CA ASP A 64 30.45 16.93 40.87
C ASP A 64 29.01 16.73 40.35
N LEU A 65 28.04 17.34 41.04
CA LEU A 65 26.61 17.24 40.73
C LEU A 65 26.14 18.37 39.78
N LYS A 66 26.64 18.41 38.54
CA LYS A 66 26.27 19.44 37.55
C LYS A 66 24.78 19.39 37.14
N LYS A 67 24.17 18.20 37.15
CA LYS A 67 22.74 17.95 36.88
C LYS A 67 22.21 16.87 37.83
N ARG A 68 21.91 17.25 39.07
CA ARG A 68 21.41 16.31 40.09
C ARG A 68 20.02 15.78 39.74
N ILE A 69 19.86 14.46 39.74
CA ILE A 69 18.56 13.78 39.74
C ILE A 69 18.26 13.41 41.18
N LYS A 70 17.18 13.95 41.74
CA LYS A 70 16.73 13.68 43.11
C LYS A 70 15.81 12.46 43.12
N LEU A 71 16.18 11.43 43.87
CA LEU A 71 15.34 10.26 44.11
C LEU A 71 14.27 10.56 45.16
N THR A 72 13.21 9.74 45.19
CA THR A 72 12.12 9.82 46.21
C THR A 72 12.61 9.62 47.64
N CYS A 73 13.73 8.93 47.82
CA CYS A 73 14.43 8.75 49.09
C CYS A 73 15.29 9.95 49.53
N ASN A 74 15.28 11.07 48.80
CA ASN A 74 16.17 12.22 48.96
C ASN A 74 17.67 11.95 48.68
N HIS A 75 18.03 10.78 48.14
CA HIS A 75 19.37 10.54 47.57
C HIS A 75 19.49 11.10 46.15
N PHE A 76 20.72 11.31 45.68
CA PHE A 76 20.98 11.99 44.41
C PHE A 76 21.81 11.13 43.43
N ILE A 77 21.56 11.30 42.14
CA ILE A 77 22.39 10.77 41.05
C ILE A 77 22.99 11.94 40.26
N CYS A 78 24.25 11.84 39.86
CA CYS A 78 25.00 12.97 39.28
C CYS A 78 24.66 13.30 37.82
N SER A 79 24.11 12.36 37.07
CA SER A 79 23.75 12.54 35.66
C SER A 79 22.78 11.45 35.16
N PRO A 80 22.06 11.72 34.04
CA PRO A 80 21.32 10.70 33.29
C PRO A 80 22.13 9.44 32.97
N ASP A 81 23.37 9.57 32.50
CA ASP A 81 24.22 8.42 32.18
C ASP A 81 24.55 7.58 33.43
N CYS A 82 24.76 8.25 34.57
CA CYS A 82 25.00 7.58 35.83
C CYS A 82 23.74 6.85 36.33
N LEU A 83 22.56 7.40 36.06
CA LEU A 83 21.29 6.72 36.33
C LEU A 83 21.13 5.52 35.42
N LYS A 84 21.35 5.66 34.11
CA LYS A 84 21.28 4.56 33.14
C LYS A 84 22.21 3.40 33.54
N ASN A 85 23.47 3.71 33.86
CA ASN A 85 24.44 2.71 34.33
C ASN A 85 24.00 2.01 35.63
N LEU A 86 23.32 2.72 36.54
CA LEU A 86 22.77 2.11 37.75
C LEU A 86 21.65 1.11 37.40
N ILE A 87 20.69 1.53 36.57
CA ILE A 87 19.56 0.69 36.16
C ILE A 87 20.03 -0.53 35.38
N GLU A 88 20.99 -0.37 34.48
CA GLU A 88 21.60 -1.49 33.74
C GLU A 88 22.30 -2.48 34.66
N LYS A 89 22.99 -2.00 35.71
CA LYS A 89 23.60 -2.88 36.72
C LYS A 89 22.57 -3.64 37.54
N ILE A 90 21.49 -3.00 37.96
CA ILE A 90 20.45 -3.64 38.79
C ILE A 90 19.67 -4.67 37.97
N THR A 91 19.34 -4.33 36.72
CA THR A 91 18.53 -5.18 35.84
C THR A 91 19.35 -6.18 35.02
N ASN A 92 20.66 -6.26 35.23
CA ASN A 92 21.60 -7.03 34.39
C ASN A 92 21.41 -6.76 32.89
N GLY A 93 21.13 -5.50 32.53
CA GLY A 93 20.85 -5.06 31.16
C GLY A 93 19.42 -5.33 30.65
N ASN A 94 18.57 -6.03 31.40
CA ASN A 94 17.18 -6.28 31.03
C ASN A 94 16.25 -5.17 31.54
N ILE A 95 16.14 -4.07 30.79
CA ILE A 95 15.32 -2.91 31.18
C ILE A 95 13.84 -3.25 31.48
N LYS A 96 13.31 -4.40 31.00
CA LYS A 96 11.95 -4.85 31.34
C LYS A 96 11.77 -5.16 32.82
N GLU A 97 12.86 -5.47 33.53
CA GLU A 97 12.88 -5.69 34.97
C GLU A 97 13.03 -4.40 35.78
N TRP A 98 12.84 -3.22 35.18
CA TRP A 98 13.04 -1.92 35.84
C TRP A 98 12.36 -1.78 37.21
N ARG A 99 11.27 -2.50 37.49
CA ARG A 99 10.60 -2.53 38.81
C ARG A 99 11.49 -3.05 39.95
N THR A 100 12.56 -3.76 39.65
CA THR A 100 13.56 -4.19 40.65
C THR A 100 14.55 -3.08 41.01
N SER A 101 14.48 -1.92 40.33
CA SER A 101 15.39 -0.81 40.51
C SER A 101 15.16 -0.10 41.85
N GLY A 102 16.01 -0.41 42.82
CA GLY A 102 16.05 0.25 44.13
C GLY A 102 17.19 1.27 44.25
N CYS A 103 17.07 2.16 45.22
CA CYS A 103 18.16 3.05 45.60
C CYS A 103 19.38 2.22 46.09
N PRO A 104 20.59 2.45 45.54
CA PRO A 104 21.79 1.65 45.86
C PRO A 104 22.42 1.98 47.22
N VAL A 105 21.90 2.99 47.93
CA VAL A 105 22.41 3.36 49.26
C VAL A 105 22.05 2.26 50.27
N GLU A 106 23.07 1.78 50.97
CA GLU A 106 22.95 0.76 52.02
C GLU A 106 21.85 1.15 53.04
N GLY A 107 20.90 0.24 53.26
CA GLY A 107 19.76 0.46 54.17
C GLY A 107 18.60 1.29 53.63
N CYS A 108 18.67 1.85 52.40
CA CYS A 108 17.57 2.60 51.81
C CYS A 108 16.62 1.73 50.98
N ALA A 109 17.13 1.08 49.93
CA ALA A 109 16.41 0.17 49.02
C ALA A 109 15.06 0.65 48.42
N LYS A 110 14.66 1.91 48.62
CA LYS A 110 13.41 2.45 48.07
C LYS A 110 13.41 2.36 46.55
N GLU A 111 12.29 1.91 45.99
CA GLU A 111 12.06 1.80 44.55
C GLU A 111 12.25 3.16 43.84
N ILE A 112 12.86 3.10 42.66
CA ILE A 112 13.03 4.25 41.78
C ILE A 112 11.84 4.28 40.82
N PRO A 113 10.99 5.33 40.86
CA PRO A 113 9.85 5.46 39.97
C PRO A 113 10.25 5.49 38.49
N LYS A 114 9.35 5.02 37.64
CA LYS A 114 9.52 4.97 36.17
C LYS A 114 9.88 6.34 35.59
N GLU A 115 9.28 7.41 36.10
CA GLU A 115 9.51 8.78 35.63
C GLU A 115 10.95 9.24 35.87
N ILE A 116 11.56 8.76 36.96
CA ILE A 116 12.97 9.04 37.25
C ILE A 116 13.85 8.20 36.31
N ILE A 117 13.56 6.90 36.16
CA ILE A 117 14.30 5.99 35.28
C ILE A 117 14.32 6.53 33.85
N ALA A 118 13.20 7.06 33.37
CA ALA A 118 13.07 7.68 32.05
C ALA A 118 14.09 8.78 31.79
N LEU A 119 14.52 9.53 32.81
CA LEU A 119 15.55 10.56 32.67
C LEU A 119 16.89 9.99 32.21
N GLY A 120 17.20 8.73 32.54
CA GLY A 120 18.41 8.03 32.10
C GLY A 120 18.34 7.52 30.66
N TYR A 121 17.13 7.39 30.09
CA TYR A 121 16.89 6.82 28.77
C TYR A 121 16.42 7.85 27.73
N GLY A 122 16.57 9.15 28.03
CA GLY A 122 16.22 10.23 27.09
C GLY A 122 14.77 10.73 27.21
N GLY A 123 14.00 10.21 28.16
CA GLY A 123 12.63 10.65 28.46
C GLY A 123 11.62 9.49 28.51
N PRO A 124 10.36 9.79 28.85
CA PRO A 124 9.30 8.78 28.95
C PRO A 124 9.07 8.02 27.64
N ASP A 125 9.00 8.73 26.51
CA ASP A 125 8.71 8.14 25.20
C ASP A 125 9.79 7.13 24.75
N GLU A 126 11.06 7.46 24.96
CA GLU A 126 12.18 6.57 24.62
C GLU A 126 12.24 5.36 25.56
N LEU A 127 11.88 5.53 26.83
CA LEU A 127 11.77 4.39 27.75
C LEU A 127 10.60 3.48 27.37
N ASP A 128 9.43 4.03 27.03
CA ASP A 128 8.25 3.26 26.64
C ASP A 128 8.52 2.42 25.39
N LYS A 129 9.19 3.02 24.41
CA LYS A 129 9.75 2.35 23.22
C LYS A 129 10.65 1.15 23.53
N LEU A 130 11.47 1.22 24.58
CA LEU A 130 12.36 0.14 25.01
C LEU A 130 11.62 -0.96 25.80
N LEU A 131 10.57 -0.58 26.53
CA LEU A 131 9.72 -1.49 27.30
C LEU A 131 8.68 -2.20 26.44
N GLU A 132 8.43 -1.67 25.24
CA GLU A 132 7.47 -2.21 24.29
C GLU A 132 7.77 -3.68 23.96
N PRO A 133 6.76 -4.56 23.96
CA PRO A 133 6.95 -5.95 23.59
C PRO A 133 7.36 -6.07 22.12
N LEU A 134 8.27 -6.99 21.85
CA LEU A 134 8.61 -7.39 20.50
C LEU A 134 7.66 -8.50 20.09
N LEU A 135 7.04 -8.35 18.93
CA LEU A 135 6.19 -9.34 18.28
C LEU A 135 6.88 -9.86 17.03
N GLN A 136 6.57 -11.09 16.64
CA GLN A 136 7.09 -11.70 15.42
C GLN A 136 6.07 -11.58 14.28
N CYS A 137 6.52 -11.14 13.10
CA CYS A 137 5.67 -11.02 11.92
C CYS A 137 5.38 -12.38 11.26
N GLY A 138 4.10 -12.68 10.98
CA GLY A 138 3.70 -13.90 10.27
C GLY A 138 4.21 -14.02 8.83
N ILE A 139 4.63 -12.91 8.21
CA ILE A 139 5.16 -12.87 6.83
C ILE A 139 6.69 -12.91 6.79
N CYS A 140 7.36 -11.92 7.40
CA CYS A 140 8.82 -11.83 7.33
C CYS A 140 9.55 -12.52 8.48
N THR A 141 8.85 -13.03 9.49
CA THR A 141 9.40 -13.69 10.68
C THR A 141 10.33 -12.83 11.55
N MET A 142 10.49 -11.53 11.23
CA MET A 142 11.30 -10.60 12.01
C MET A 142 10.57 -10.17 13.29
N SER A 143 11.34 -10.01 14.37
CA SER A 143 10.86 -9.42 15.62
C SER A 143 10.92 -7.89 15.54
N LYS A 144 9.76 -7.24 15.66
CA LYS A 144 9.62 -5.77 15.64
C LYS A 144 8.76 -5.31 16.82
N ARG A 145 8.68 -4.01 17.08
CA ARG A 145 7.88 -3.47 18.20
C ARG A 145 6.39 -3.60 17.91
N ALA A 146 5.58 -3.82 18.94
CA ALA A 146 4.14 -4.00 18.78
C ALA A 146 3.42 -2.86 18.04
N SER A 147 3.90 -1.62 18.17
CA SER A 147 3.40 -0.42 17.48
C SER A 147 3.64 -0.42 15.97
N GLU A 148 4.58 -1.25 15.50
CA GLU A 148 4.86 -1.44 14.07
C GLU A 148 3.96 -2.51 13.44
N PHE A 149 3.02 -3.08 14.20
CA PHE A 149 2.12 -4.13 13.73
C PHE A 149 0.70 -3.63 13.49
N ILE A 150 0.06 -4.26 12.52
CA ILE A 150 -1.37 -4.19 12.26
C ILE A 150 -1.97 -5.49 12.79
N THR A 151 -3.00 -5.36 13.64
CA THR A 151 -3.80 -6.48 14.14
C THR A 151 -5.11 -6.48 13.37
N LEU A 152 -5.44 -7.63 12.77
CA LEU A 152 -6.70 -7.85 12.06
C LEU A 152 -7.79 -8.33 13.02
N ASP A 153 -9.04 -8.33 12.55
CA ASP A 153 -10.19 -8.84 13.33
C ASP A 153 -10.08 -10.33 13.65
N CYS A 154 -9.30 -11.08 12.85
CA CYS A 154 -8.97 -12.49 13.08
C CYS A 154 -7.78 -12.69 14.04
N ASP A 155 -7.35 -11.66 14.77
CA ASP A 155 -6.21 -11.63 15.70
C ASP A 155 -4.81 -11.91 15.10
N HIS A 156 -4.71 -12.21 13.80
CA HIS A 156 -3.42 -12.31 13.12
C HIS A 156 -2.75 -10.94 12.98
N ARG A 157 -1.40 -10.95 13.05
CA ARG A 157 -0.60 -9.73 13.13
C ARG A 157 0.52 -9.71 12.11
N TYR A 158 0.65 -8.58 11.43
CA TYR A 158 1.70 -8.35 10.43
C TYR A 158 2.37 -7.02 10.68
N CYS A 159 3.69 -6.94 10.46
CA CYS A 159 4.33 -5.63 10.48
C CYS A 159 3.83 -4.78 9.31
N GLU A 160 3.76 -3.46 9.52
CA GLU A 160 3.18 -2.51 8.57
C GLU A 160 3.80 -2.61 7.17
N GLU A 161 5.11 -2.80 7.09
CA GLU A 161 5.83 -2.99 5.83
C GLU A 161 5.35 -4.22 5.06
N CYS A 162 5.22 -5.37 5.73
CA CYS A 162 4.78 -6.60 5.09
C CYS A 162 3.31 -6.52 4.69
N PHE A 163 2.47 -5.94 5.55
CA PHE A 163 1.06 -5.74 5.25
C PHE A 163 0.89 -4.87 4.00
N ARG A 164 1.54 -3.70 3.95
CA ARG A 164 1.49 -2.81 2.79
C ARG A 164 2.04 -3.48 1.53
N GLY A 165 3.21 -4.12 1.64
CA GLY A 165 3.84 -4.82 0.51
C GLY A 165 2.95 -5.91 -0.07
N TYR A 166 2.33 -6.72 0.79
CA TYR A 166 1.43 -7.79 0.36
C TYR A 166 0.26 -7.27 -0.48
N PHE A 167 -0.46 -6.25 -0.01
CA PHE A 167 -1.59 -5.69 -0.76
C PHE A 167 -1.16 -4.89 -1.98
N ALA A 168 -0.04 -4.17 -1.91
CA ALA A 168 0.53 -3.48 -3.07
C ALA A 168 0.86 -4.46 -4.21
N ASP A 169 1.41 -5.63 -3.87
CA ASP A 169 1.71 -6.69 -4.84
C ASP A 169 0.43 -7.29 -5.45
N LEU A 170 -0.61 -7.53 -4.64
CA LEU A 170 -1.91 -8.00 -5.14
C LEU A 170 -2.54 -7.00 -6.12
N ILE A 171 -2.52 -5.71 -5.78
CA ILE A 171 -3.04 -4.63 -6.63
C ILE A 171 -2.25 -4.55 -7.93
N THR A 172 -0.92 -4.65 -7.87
CA THR A 172 -0.05 -4.62 -9.05
C THR A 172 -0.31 -5.81 -9.98
N GLN A 173 -0.66 -6.98 -9.42
CA GLN A 173 -1.07 -8.16 -10.17
C GLN A 173 -2.53 -8.07 -10.71
N GLY A 174 -3.28 -7.02 -10.37
CA GLY A 174 -4.69 -6.88 -10.72
C GLY A 174 -5.65 -7.77 -9.91
N LYS A 175 -5.15 -8.45 -8.86
CA LYS A 175 -5.92 -9.31 -7.94
C LYS A 175 -6.62 -8.45 -6.89
N THR A 176 -7.69 -7.78 -7.32
CA THR A 176 -8.40 -6.75 -6.53
C THR A 176 -9.83 -7.16 -6.16
N SER A 177 -10.21 -8.40 -6.47
CA SER A 177 -11.49 -8.97 -6.06
C SER A 177 -11.53 -9.25 -4.56
N ARG A 178 -12.74 -9.36 -3.99
CA ARG A 178 -12.94 -9.65 -2.56
C ARG A 178 -12.27 -10.95 -2.13
N GLU A 179 -12.23 -11.99 -2.98
CA GLU A 179 -11.55 -13.25 -2.66
C GLU A 179 -10.04 -13.12 -2.45
N HIS A 180 -9.42 -12.03 -2.89
CA HIS A 180 -7.99 -11.79 -2.71
C HIS A 180 -7.66 -10.91 -1.50
N PHE A 181 -8.65 -10.17 -0.97
CA PHE A 181 -8.46 -9.28 0.17
C PHE A 181 -8.83 -9.97 1.47
N VAL A 182 -8.08 -11.03 1.73
CA VAL A 182 -8.26 -11.92 2.88
C VAL A 182 -6.98 -12.03 3.70
N CYS A 183 -7.11 -12.46 4.95
CA CYS A 183 -5.99 -12.76 5.81
C CYS A 183 -5.10 -13.86 5.19
N PRO A 184 -3.78 -13.67 5.09
CA PRO A 184 -2.86 -14.69 4.56
C PRO A 184 -2.87 -16.03 5.32
N GLU A 185 -3.25 -16.02 6.60
CA GLU A 185 -3.20 -17.21 7.46
C GLU A 185 -4.55 -17.94 7.56
N CYS A 186 -5.65 -17.24 7.81
CA CYS A 186 -6.97 -17.86 7.99
C CYS A 186 -7.94 -17.65 6.83
N SER A 187 -7.58 -16.83 5.84
CA SER A 187 -8.48 -16.45 4.73
C SER A 187 -9.76 -15.70 5.14
N ASP A 188 -9.81 -15.15 6.35
CA ASP A 188 -10.91 -14.26 6.75
C ASP A 188 -10.89 -12.95 5.95
N GLU A 189 -12.06 -12.44 5.62
CA GLU A 189 -12.19 -11.16 4.90
C GLU A 189 -11.60 -10.01 5.72
N ILE A 190 -10.87 -9.12 5.05
CA ILE A 190 -10.31 -7.92 5.66
C ILE A 190 -11.11 -6.70 5.18
N ASP A 191 -11.47 -5.82 6.10
CA ASP A 191 -12.12 -4.56 5.76
C ASP A 191 -11.23 -3.74 4.79
N MET A 192 -11.82 -3.36 3.66
CA MET A 192 -11.19 -2.53 2.64
C MET A 192 -10.64 -1.21 3.22
N GLN A 193 -11.24 -0.67 4.28
CA GLN A 193 -10.76 0.52 4.97
C GLN A 193 -9.39 0.31 5.62
N ILE A 194 -9.15 -0.86 6.22
CA ILE A 194 -7.85 -1.18 6.85
C ILE A 194 -6.78 -1.19 5.77
N ILE A 195 -7.05 -1.83 4.63
CA ILE A 195 -6.13 -1.87 3.49
C ILE A 195 -5.91 -0.47 2.93
N THR A 196 -6.98 0.23 2.52
CA THR A 196 -6.89 1.54 1.84
C THR A 196 -6.23 2.62 2.70
N SER A 197 -6.40 2.59 4.02
CA SER A 197 -5.77 3.55 4.93
C SER A 197 -4.24 3.48 4.94
N ARG A 198 -3.65 2.35 4.48
CA ARG A 198 -2.21 2.10 4.46
C ARG A 198 -1.59 2.08 3.06
N LEU A 199 -2.42 2.23 2.04
CA LEU A 199 -1.96 2.37 0.67
C LEU A 199 -1.53 3.81 0.37
N SER A 200 -0.53 3.96 -0.48
CA SER A 200 -0.16 5.22 -1.10
C SER A 200 -1.29 5.76 -1.99
N VAL A 201 -1.18 7.03 -2.42
CA VAL A 201 -2.14 7.62 -3.36
C VAL A 201 -2.18 6.82 -4.68
N GLU A 202 -1.01 6.49 -5.23
CA GLU A 202 -0.90 5.75 -6.49
C GLU A 202 -1.48 4.34 -6.42
N GLU A 203 -1.25 3.62 -5.32
CA GLU A 203 -1.82 2.28 -5.10
C GLU A 203 -3.35 2.33 -5.00
N ARG A 204 -3.91 3.37 -4.38
CA ARG A 204 -5.36 3.58 -4.29
C ARG A 204 -5.97 3.89 -5.65
N GLU A 205 -5.37 4.76 -6.45
CA GLU A 205 -5.86 5.07 -7.80
C GLU A 205 -5.85 3.83 -8.70
N LYS A 206 -4.79 3.00 -8.61
CA LYS A 206 -4.72 1.71 -9.29
C LYS A 206 -5.83 0.78 -8.83
N LEU A 207 -6.00 0.63 -7.52
CA LEU A 207 -7.05 -0.19 -6.94
C LEU A 207 -8.44 0.25 -7.44
N GLU A 208 -8.77 1.53 -7.36
CA GLU A 208 -10.04 2.08 -7.84
C GLU A 208 -10.25 1.80 -9.33
N THR A 209 -9.20 1.99 -10.14
CA THR A 209 -9.24 1.67 -11.56
C THR A 209 -9.56 0.19 -11.81
N TYR A 210 -8.94 -0.72 -11.06
CA TYR A 210 -9.22 -2.16 -11.18
C TYR A 210 -10.61 -2.52 -10.68
N LEU A 211 -11.06 -1.95 -9.55
CA LEU A 211 -12.39 -2.16 -9.01
C LEU A 211 -13.46 -1.71 -10.00
N LEU A 212 -13.32 -0.54 -10.62
CA LEU A 212 -14.23 -0.07 -11.67
C LEU A 212 -14.17 -0.95 -12.92
N LYS A 213 -12.96 -1.38 -13.32
CA LYS A 213 -12.78 -2.20 -14.52
C LYS A 213 -13.42 -3.59 -14.39
N ASN A 214 -13.36 -4.16 -13.19
CA ASN A 214 -13.83 -5.50 -12.85
C ASN A 214 -15.22 -5.50 -12.21
N TRP A 215 -15.80 -4.33 -11.96
CA TRP A 215 -17.14 -4.21 -11.39
C TRP A 215 -18.16 -4.94 -12.27
N GLN A 216 -19.03 -5.70 -11.61
CA GLN A 216 -20.14 -6.38 -12.25
C GLN A 216 -21.45 -5.98 -11.54
N PRO A 217 -22.55 -5.81 -12.30
CA PRO A 217 -23.87 -5.60 -11.72
C PRO A 217 -24.29 -6.80 -10.88
N SER A 218 -25.15 -6.55 -9.90
CA SER A 218 -25.80 -7.63 -9.13
C SER A 218 -26.71 -8.47 -10.02
N GLU A 219 -27.07 -9.68 -9.57
CA GLU A 219 -28.02 -10.52 -10.32
C GLU A 219 -29.39 -9.86 -10.50
N GLU A 220 -29.81 -9.01 -9.54
CA GLU A 220 -31.05 -8.23 -9.63
C GLU A 220 -30.96 -7.14 -10.72
N ASP A 221 -29.82 -6.45 -10.81
CA ASP A 221 -29.59 -5.42 -11.83
C ASP A 221 -29.54 -6.03 -13.25
N LYS A 222 -28.95 -7.23 -13.38
CA LYS A 222 -28.87 -7.96 -14.66
C LYS A 222 -30.24 -8.38 -15.21
N LEU A 223 -31.28 -8.43 -14.37
CA LEU A 223 -32.62 -8.85 -14.81
C LEU A 223 -33.25 -7.83 -15.76
N ASN A 224 -33.04 -6.53 -15.48
CA ASN A 224 -33.68 -5.43 -16.22
C ASN A 224 -32.69 -4.54 -16.97
N SER A 225 -31.38 -4.72 -16.76
CA SER A 225 -30.35 -3.92 -17.38
C SER A 225 -29.17 -4.75 -17.89
N ILE A 226 -28.50 -4.23 -18.91
CA ILE A 226 -27.28 -4.75 -19.49
C ILE A 226 -26.15 -3.82 -19.04
N TYR A 227 -25.10 -4.39 -18.45
CA TYR A 227 -23.88 -3.64 -18.20
C TYR A 227 -23.06 -3.52 -19.49
N PHE A 228 -23.03 -2.31 -20.03
CA PHE A 228 -22.28 -1.96 -21.22
C PHE A 228 -20.93 -1.37 -20.83
N LYS A 229 -19.88 -1.86 -21.50
CA LYS A 229 -18.53 -1.31 -21.43
C LYS A 229 -18.07 -0.99 -22.86
N CYS A 230 -17.58 0.23 -23.06
CA CYS A 230 -17.15 0.67 -24.39
C CYS A 230 -15.98 -0.21 -24.89
N PRO A 231 -16.07 -0.80 -26.10
CA PRO A 231 -15.01 -1.63 -26.67
C PRO A 231 -13.88 -0.81 -27.32
N THR A 232 -14.02 0.51 -27.43
CA THR A 232 -12.97 1.38 -27.99
C THR A 232 -11.71 1.31 -27.12
N PRO A 233 -10.50 1.09 -27.72
CA PRO A 233 -9.25 1.10 -26.97
C PRO A 233 -9.09 2.39 -26.15
N ASN A 234 -8.62 2.26 -24.91
CA ASN A 234 -8.43 3.35 -23.95
C ASN A 234 -9.70 4.12 -23.53
N CYS A 235 -10.90 3.64 -23.90
CA CYS A 235 -12.15 4.21 -23.41
C CYS A 235 -12.58 3.51 -22.11
N THR A 236 -12.75 4.27 -21.03
CA THR A 236 -13.18 3.76 -19.72
C THR A 236 -14.69 3.88 -19.48
N TYR A 237 -15.43 4.38 -20.47
CA TYR A 237 -16.87 4.58 -20.35
C TYR A 237 -17.61 3.25 -20.18
N SER A 238 -18.44 3.20 -19.15
CA SER A 238 -19.34 2.08 -18.86
C SER A 238 -20.65 2.61 -18.30
N CYS A 239 -21.75 1.90 -18.54
CA CYS A 239 -23.07 2.25 -18.05
C CYS A 239 -24.00 1.04 -17.95
N LEU A 240 -25.06 1.16 -17.17
CA LEU A 240 -26.19 0.22 -17.19
C LEU A 240 -27.23 0.76 -18.18
N VAL A 241 -27.60 -0.07 -19.15
CA VAL A 241 -28.65 0.26 -20.14
C VAL A 241 -29.82 -0.70 -20.00
N PRO A 242 -31.07 -0.25 -20.16
CA PRO A 242 -32.22 -1.15 -20.13
C PRO A 242 -32.14 -2.25 -21.22
N CYS A 243 -32.65 -3.45 -20.94
CA CYS A 243 -32.54 -4.61 -21.85
C CYS A 243 -33.17 -4.41 -23.24
N ASN A 244 -34.08 -3.44 -23.39
CA ASN A 244 -34.75 -3.12 -24.65
C ASN A 244 -33.93 -2.18 -25.57
N TYR A 245 -32.77 -1.68 -25.15
CA TYR A 245 -31.92 -0.84 -25.99
C TYR A 245 -31.18 -1.68 -27.04
N GLU A 246 -31.25 -1.25 -28.30
CA GLU A 246 -30.55 -1.88 -29.44
C GLU A 246 -29.21 -1.21 -29.77
N GLU A 247 -29.07 0.08 -29.44
CA GLU A 247 -27.84 0.85 -29.57
C GLU A 247 -27.55 1.67 -28.32
N VAL A 248 -26.26 1.87 -28.03
CA VAL A 248 -25.75 2.77 -27.00
C VAL A 248 -24.66 3.63 -27.61
N GLU A 249 -24.75 4.94 -27.36
CA GLU A 249 -23.71 5.90 -27.74
C GLU A 249 -22.79 6.13 -26.55
N CYS A 250 -21.49 5.93 -26.76
CA CYS A 250 -20.48 6.20 -25.75
C CYS A 250 -20.29 7.71 -25.57
N LEU A 251 -20.57 8.24 -24.38
CA LEU A 251 -20.42 9.67 -24.09
C LEU A 251 -18.96 10.15 -24.09
N ALA A 252 -17.98 9.23 -24.03
CA ALA A 252 -16.57 9.58 -24.02
C ALA A 252 -15.94 9.59 -25.43
N CYS A 253 -16.32 8.68 -26.33
CA CYS A 253 -15.73 8.58 -27.67
C CYS A 253 -16.72 8.82 -28.83
N ALA A 254 -17.99 9.09 -28.52
CA ALA A 254 -19.10 9.29 -29.47
C ALA A 254 -19.32 8.12 -30.44
N GLN A 255 -18.74 6.94 -30.17
CA GLN A 255 -18.97 5.73 -30.95
C GLN A 255 -20.25 5.03 -30.48
N LYS A 256 -20.99 4.47 -31.44
CA LYS A 256 -22.19 3.69 -31.17
C LYS A 256 -21.89 2.20 -31.20
N TRP A 257 -22.52 1.47 -30.29
CA TRP A 257 -22.32 0.03 -30.14
C TRP A 257 -23.65 -0.67 -29.83
N CYS A 258 -23.76 -1.95 -30.19
CA CYS A 258 -24.81 -2.81 -29.64
C CYS A 258 -24.45 -3.16 -28.19
N PRO A 259 -25.33 -2.91 -27.19
CA PRO A 259 -25.00 -3.16 -25.78
C PRO A 259 -24.87 -4.65 -25.45
N ARG A 260 -25.46 -5.54 -26.26
CA ARG A 260 -25.44 -7.00 -26.06
C ARG A 260 -24.16 -7.67 -26.58
N CYS A 261 -23.78 -7.37 -27.82
CA CYS A 261 -22.67 -8.06 -28.49
C CYS A 261 -21.42 -7.18 -28.68
N GLN A 262 -21.49 -5.90 -28.31
CA GLN A 262 -20.40 -4.92 -28.43
C GLN A 262 -19.85 -4.74 -29.85
N ASN A 263 -20.62 -5.13 -30.87
CA ASN A 263 -20.34 -4.85 -32.27
C ASN A 263 -21.02 -3.54 -32.72
N PRO A 264 -20.70 -3.01 -33.93
CA PRO A 264 -21.43 -1.90 -34.51
C PRO A 264 -22.96 -2.14 -34.51
N PRO A 265 -23.80 -1.09 -34.30
CA PRO A 265 -25.24 -1.21 -34.23
C PRO A 265 -25.84 -1.89 -35.46
N HIS A 266 -26.80 -2.78 -35.23
CA HIS A 266 -27.37 -3.63 -36.27
C HIS A 266 -28.89 -3.85 -36.07
N PRO A 267 -29.72 -2.79 -36.14
CA PRO A 267 -31.13 -2.80 -35.70
C PRO A 267 -32.06 -3.76 -36.46
N GLN A 268 -31.66 -4.26 -37.63
CA GLN A 268 -32.47 -5.18 -38.45
C GLN A 268 -32.04 -6.64 -38.34
N MET A 269 -31.10 -6.97 -37.46
CA MET A 269 -30.60 -8.33 -37.31
C MET A 269 -30.26 -8.66 -35.86
N THR A 270 -30.41 -9.94 -35.51
CA THR A 270 -30.01 -10.42 -34.20
C THR A 270 -28.49 -10.44 -34.07
N CYS A 271 -27.99 -10.46 -32.83
CA CYS A 271 -26.56 -10.52 -32.55
C CYS A 271 -25.92 -11.80 -33.16
N GLU A 272 -26.66 -12.91 -33.16
CA GLU A 272 -26.24 -14.19 -33.74
C GLU A 272 -26.08 -14.07 -35.25
N ALA A 273 -27.08 -13.54 -35.95
CA ALA A 273 -27.04 -13.34 -37.39
C ALA A 273 -25.91 -12.39 -37.82
N TYR A 274 -25.64 -11.33 -37.03
CA TYR A 274 -24.51 -10.44 -37.28
C TYR A 274 -23.16 -11.15 -37.13
N LYS A 275 -23.01 -11.99 -36.09
CA LYS A 275 -21.79 -12.77 -35.84
C LYS A 275 -21.52 -13.80 -36.94
N GLU A 276 -22.55 -14.51 -37.39
CA GLU A 276 -22.45 -15.45 -38.52
C GLU A 276 -21.99 -14.73 -39.80
N ARG A 277 -22.55 -13.56 -40.07
CA ARG A 277 -22.14 -12.73 -41.22
C ARG A 277 -20.67 -12.29 -41.14
N LEU A 278 -20.17 -11.98 -39.95
CA LEU A 278 -18.75 -11.63 -39.76
C LEU A 278 -17.84 -12.84 -40.04
N ASN A 279 -18.17 -14.00 -39.47
CA ASN A 279 -17.39 -15.23 -39.66
C ASN A 279 -17.34 -15.65 -41.13
N MET A 280 -18.47 -15.57 -41.85
CA MET A 280 -18.50 -15.83 -43.29
C MET A 280 -17.54 -14.92 -44.07
N ASN A 281 -17.35 -13.67 -43.64
CA ASN A 281 -16.42 -12.76 -44.31
C ASN A 281 -14.95 -13.07 -43.99
N ASP A 282 -14.63 -13.53 -42.78
CA ASP A 282 -13.25 -13.86 -42.42
C ASP A 282 -12.79 -15.18 -43.05
N ASP A 283 -13.67 -16.18 -43.19
CA ASP A 283 -13.40 -17.38 -43.98
C ASP A 283 -13.16 -17.04 -45.45
N ILE A 284 -13.94 -16.10 -46.00
CA ILE A 284 -13.75 -15.60 -47.38
C ILE A 284 -12.41 -14.84 -47.50
N LYS A 285 -12.02 -14.03 -46.51
CA LYS A 285 -10.71 -13.35 -46.51
C LYS A 285 -9.54 -14.32 -46.46
N ALA A 286 -9.60 -15.34 -45.61
CA ALA A 286 -8.57 -16.37 -45.51
C ALA A 286 -8.41 -17.15 -46.84
N LEU A 287 -9.52 -17.39 -47.55
CA LEU A 287 -9.49 -17.99 -48.89
C LEU A 287 -8.91 -17.05 -49.97
N MET A 288 -9.09 -15.73 -49.84
CA MET A 288 -8.51 -14.74 -50.78
C MET A 288 -6.99 -14.61 -50.70
N GLU A 289 -6.35 -15.09 -49.63
CA GLU A 289 -4.89 -15.14 -49.49
C GLU A 289 -4.26 -16.34 -50.23
N ASN A 290 -5.08 -17.29 -50.68
CA ASN A 290 -4.64 -18.48 -51.41
C ASN A 290 -4.61 -18.20 -52.92
N GLU A 291 -3.47 -18.48 -53.59
CA GLU A 291 -3.26 -18.23 -55.02
C GLU A 291 -4.25 -18.97 -55.95
N ASN A 292 -5.01 -19.93 -55.41
CA ASN A 292 -6.04 -20.65 -56.14
C ASN A 292 -7.41 -19.97 -56.13
N PHE A 293 -7.62 -18.88 -55.40
CA PHE A 293 -8.91 -18.19 -55.38
C PHE A 293 -8.80 -16.75 -55.86
N THR A 294 -9.83 -16.28 -56.56
CA THR A 294 -9.95 -14.89 -57.02
C THR A 294 -11.40 -14.45 -57.01
N VAL A 295 -11.67 -13.15 -57.04
CA VAL A 295 -13.03 -12.61 -57.07
C VAL A 295 -13.41 -12.23 -58.49
N CYS A 296 -14.58 -12.70 -58.94
CA CYS A 296 -15.11 -12.36 -60.26
C CYS A 296 -15.40 -10.85 -60.36
N PRO A 297 -14.79 -10.11 -61.33
CA PRO A 297 -14.97 -8.66 -61.48
C PRO A 297 -16.39 -8.27 -61.93
N TRP A 298 -17.20 -9.22 -62.38
CA TRP A 298 -18.58 -8.98 -62.84
C TRP A 298 -19.61 -9.11 -61.73
N CYS A 299 -19.47 -10.09 -60.84
CA CYS A 299 -20.50 -10.42 -59.84
C CYS A 299 -20.01 -10.44 -58.39
N GLN A 300 -18.71 -10.23 -58.18
CA GLN A 300 -18.04 -10.20 -56.88
C GLN A 300 -18.13 -11.51 -56.07
N VAL A 301 -18.41 -12.63 -56.73
CA VAL A 301 -18.38 -13.97 -56.14
C VAL A 301 -16.95 -14.52 -56.19
N LEU A 302 -16.53 -15.22 -55.13
CA LEU A 302 -15.25 -15.93 -55.04
C LEU A 302 -15.24 -17.14 -56.00
N ILE A 303 -14.17 -17.29 -56.77
CA ILE A 303 -14.01 -18.31 -57.81
C ILE A 303 -12.66 -19.01 -57.60
N GLU A 304 -12.68 -20.33 -57.56
CA GLU A 304 -11.48 -21.17 -57.53
C GLU A 304 -10.87 -21.33 -58.94
N LYS A 305 -9.54 -21.39 -59.01
CA LYS A 305 -8.74 -21.54 -60.23
C LYS A 305 -8.83 -22.97 -60.73
N ASN A 306 -9.34 -23.13 -61.94
CA ASN A 306 -9.28 -24.42 -62.62
C ASN A 306 -7.87 -24.60 -63.23
N LYS A 307 -7.27 -25.79 -63.09
CA LYS A 307 -5.89 -26.06 -63.54
C LYS A 307 -5.70 -25.71 -65.03
N GLY A 308 -4.64 -24.97 -65.34
CA GLY A 308 -4.07 -24.89 -66.70
C GLY A 308 -4.27 -23.60 -67.48
N CYS A 309 -5.30 -22.79 -67.22
CA CYS A 309 -5.54 -21.54 -67.96
C CYS A 309 -5.83 -20.34 -67.06
N LYS A 310 -5.26 -19.17 -67.39
CA LYS A 310 -5.53 -17.89 -66.68
C LYS A 310 -6.88 -17.27 -67.08
N TYR A 311 -7.47 -17.74 -68.18
CA TYR A 311 -8.81 -17.34 -68.60
C TYR A 311 -9.85 -18.10 -67.77
N MET A 312 -10.78 -17.36 -67.16
CA MET A 312 -11.84 -17.91 -66.33
C MET A 312 -13.21 -17.56 -66.90
N ALA A 313 -14.11 -18.55 -66.93
CA ALA A 313 -15.53 -18.35 -67.11
C ALA A 313 -16.21 -18.43 -65.74
N CYS A 314 -16.92 -17.37 -65.34
CA CYS A 314 -17.56 -17.33 -64.03
C CYS A 314 -18.79 -18.23 -64.02
N THR A 315 -18.74 -19.32 -63.25
CA THR A 315 -19.82 -20.31 -63.09
C THR A 315 -20.86 -19.94 -62.03
N SER A 316 -20.72 -18.77 -61.38
CA SER A 316 -21.68 -18.32 -60.37
C SER A 316 -23.09 -18.21 -60.92
N GLU A 317 -24.10 -18.35 -60.08
CA GLU A 317 -25.51 -18.22 -60.49
C GLU A 317 -25.83 -16.86 -61.12
N LYS A 318 -25.08 -15.82 -60.75
CA LYS A 318 -25.19 -14.46 -61.31
C LYS A 318 -24.64 -14.37 -62.74
N CYS A 319 -23.54 -15.07 -63.03
CA CYS A 319 -22.87 -15.01 -64.34
C CYS A 319 -23.22 -16.16 -65.29
N LYS A 320 -23.70 -17.30 -64.76
CA LYS A 320 -24.17 -18.50 -65.47
C LYS A 320 -23.21 -18.98 -66.58
N GLY A 321 -21.90 -18.86 -66.36
CA GLY A 321 -20.87 -19.24 -67.34
C GLY A 321 -20.73 -18.31 -68.54
N LYS A 322 -21.46 -17.17 -68.59
CA LYS A 322 -21.50 -16.25 -69.74
C LYS A 322 -20.55 -15.05 -69.63
N ARG A 323 -19.89 -14.88 -68.48
CA ARG A 323 -18.98 -13.75 -68.22
C ARG A 323 -17.56 -14.28 -68.01
N TYR A 324 -16.61 -13.59 -68.62
CA TYR A 324 -15.23 -14.04 -68.70
C TYR A 324 -14.29 -13.00 -68.11
N PHE A 325 -13.17 -13.46 -67.57
CA PHE A 325 -12.16 -12.58 -67.01
C PHE A 325 -10.80 -13.27 -66.91
N CYS A 326 -9.74 -12.47 -66.73
CA CYS A 326 -8.42 -12.97 -66.40
C CYS A 326 -8.29 -13.20 -64.89
N PHE A 327 -7.84 -14.38 -64.48
CA PHE A 327 -7.65 -14.73 -63.06
C PHE A 327 -6.66 -13.80 -62.37
N ASP A 328 -5.55 -13.47 -63.04
CA ASP A 328 -4.41 -12.75 -62.45
C ASP A 328 -4.67 -11.24 -62.33
N CYS A 329 -5.07 -10.59 -63.43
CA CYS A 329 -5.27 -9.12 -63.45
C CYS A 329 -6.73 -8.68 -63.26
N ARG A 330 -7.67 -9.64 -63.17
CA ARG A 330 -9.11 -9.38 -63.02
C ARG A 330 -9.73 -8.53 -64.14
N THR A 331 -9.08 -8.42 -65.28
CA THR A 331 -9.62 -7.76 -66.47
C THR A 331 -10.85 -8.51 -66.99
N LYS A 332 -11.93 -7.77 -67.23
CA LYS A 332 -13.18 -8.25 -67.81
C LYS A 332 -12.98 -8.58 -69.30
N LEU A 333 -13.35 -9.78 -69.70
CA LEU A 333 -13.26 -10.25 -71.09
C LEU A 333 -14.67 -10.45 -71.65
N LEU A 334 -14.88 -10.01 -72.90
CA LEU A 334 -16.15 -10.09 -73.60
C LEU A 334 -16.29 -11.39 -74.39
N GLU A 335 -15.18 -11.93 -74.88
CA GLU A 335 -15.15 -13.14 -75.71
C GLU A 335 -14.37 -14.29 -75.05
N ARG A 336 -14.59 -15.50 -75.57
CA ARG A 336 -13.89 -16.70 -75.11
C ARG A 336 -12.41 -16.62 -75.52
N HIS A 337 -11.50 -16.70 -74.54
CA HIS A 337 -10.05 -16.55 -74.75
C HIS A 337 -9.63 -15.23 -75.43
N GLN A 338 -10.35 -14.14 -75.15
CA GLN A 338 -9.97 -12.81 -75.65
C GLN A 338 -8.55 -12.43 -75.18
N LYS A 339 -7.70 -12.06 -76.14
CA LYS A 339 -6.37 -11.51 -75.84
C LYS A 339 -6.53 -10.15 -75.15
N HIS A 340 -5.75 -9.95 -74.08
CA HIS A 340 -5.64 -8.67 -73.40
C HIS A 340 -4.21 -8.53 -72.86
N GLU A 341 -3.78 -7.30 -72.64
CA GLU A 341 -2.49 -7.02 -72.01
C GLU A 341 -2.62 -7.25 -70.50
N CYS A 342 -1.97 -8.31 -70.01
CA CYS A 342 -1.95 -8.63 -68.59
C CYS A 342 -0.67 -8.03 -67.97
N PRO A 343 -0.78 -7.12 -66.99
CA PRO A 343 0.37 -6.42 -66.39
C PRO A 343 1.28 -7.33 -65.53
N THR A 344 0.92 -8.60 -65.33
CA THR A 344 1.74 -9.56 -64.59
C THR A 344 2.93 -10.05 -65.46
N PRO A 345 4.18 -10.06 -64.93
CA PRO A 345 5.42 -10.27 -65.69
C PRO A 345 5.63 -11.67 -66.29
N ASP A 346 4.63 -12.56 -66.22
CA ASP A 346 4.75 -13.95 -66.61
C ASP A 346 4.31 -14.16 -68.08
N ILE A 347 5.12 -13.61 -68.99
CA ILE A 347 4.87 -13.52 -70.44
C ILE A 347 4.92 -14.90 -71.13
N LEU A 348 5.50 -15.93 -70.49
CA LEU A 348 5.82 -17.22 -71.13
C LEU A 348 4.71 -18.29 -71.05
N ARG A 349 3.58 -18.03 -70.38
CA ARG A 349 2.45 -19.00 -70.24
C ARG A 349 1.08 -18.48 -70.68
N ASN A 350 1.01 -17.42 -71.49
CA ASN A 350 -0.26 -16.94 -72.07
C ASN A 350 -0.77 -17.77 -73.27
N ARG A 351 -0.21 -18.95 -73.53
CA ARG A 351 -0.75 -19.89 -74.52
C ARG A 351 -1.69 -20.86 -73.81
N CYS A 352 -2.98 -20.66 -74.01
CA CYS A 352 -3.98 -21.66 -73.67
C CYS A 352 -3.66 -22.92 -74.49
N SER A 353 -3.28 -24.02 -73.83
CA SER A 353 -2.92 -25.30 -74.47
C SER A 353 -4.13 -26.08 -75.02
N VAL A 354 -5.23 -25.41 -75.31
CA VAL A 354 -6.47 -26.04 -75.80
C VAL A 354 -6.54 -25.77 -77.29
N PHE A 355 -6.01 -26.72 -78.07
CA PHE A 355 -6.46 -26.95 -79.43
C PHE A 355 -7.79 -27.71 -79.40
#